data_AF-A0A932P4T7-F1
#
_entry.id   AF-A0A932P4T7-F1
#
_cell.length_a   1.000
_cell.length_b   1.000
_cell.length_c   1.000
_cell.angle_alpha   90.00
_cell.angle_beta   90.00
_cell.angle_gamma   90.00
#
_symmetry.space_group_name_H-M   'P 1'
#
loop_
_entity.id
_entity.type
_entity.pdbx_description
1 polymer ?
#
loop_
_entity_poly.entity_id
_entity_poly.type
_entity_poly.pdbx_seq_one_letter_code
_entity_poly.pdbx_strand_id
1 'polypeptide(L)'
;MNARLGKRLAIAAGLALFLPAAAYSAPPDAPAAPPGQQEMRPGGGPGNGEALRNLRMWKLMQALKLTDAQTPKVLPKIQKMEEARRQFQKDRMEHLKALREAARQAAPDEETIRRSIDAMRKTQDKFHSEEARLFDDVARDLTPRQLADLLLFEERFRREVRQAVRGMDQRPAEGRGPAGKRFGGPPADRPSPGSPGAPPAPPED
;
A
#
# COMPACT_ATOMS: atom_id res chain seq x y z
N MET A 1 28.98 -55.05 4.63
CA MET A 1 28.94 -55.84 5.88
C MET A 1 28.72 -54.87 7.04
N ASN A 2 27.79 -55.25 7.91
CA ASN A 2 27.22 -54.63 9.13
C ASN A 2 28.21 -53.82 10.01
N ALA A 3 27.85 -52.84 10.84
CA ALA A 3 26.74 -52.84 11.81
C ALA A 3 26.36 -51.44 12.36
N ARG A 4 25.12 -51.37 12.86
CA ARG A 4 24.44 -50.28 13.58
C ARG A 4 24.73 -50.33 15.10
N LEU A 5 24.46 -49.21 15.79
CA LEU A 5 23.96 -49.00 17.19
C LEU A 5 24.73 -47.83 17.81
N GLY A 6 24.15 -46.74 18.31
CA GLY A 6 22.87 -46.59 18.99
C GLY A 6 23.16 -46.20 20.44
N LYS A 7 22.99 -44.92 20.81
CA LYS A 7 22.91 -44.50 22.22
C LYS A 7 21.73 -43.55 22.41
N ARG A 8 20.92 -43.94 23.39
CA ARG A 8 19.60 -43.46 23.74
C ARG A 8 19.69 -42.21 24.63
N LEU A 9 18.64 -41.38 24.57
CA LEU A 9 18.30 -40.36 25.55
C LEU A 9 18.24 -40.93 26.97
N ALA A 10 18.62 -40.12 27.95
CA ALA A 10 18.11 -40.20 29.31
C ALA A 10 17.78 -38.79 29.81
N ILE A 11 16.50 -38.61 30.15
CA ILE A 11 15.90 -37.44 30.78
C ILE A 11 15.94 -37.67 32.29
N ALA A 12 16.35 -36.66 33.07
CA ALA A 12 16.09 -36.57 34.52
C ALA A 12 15.84 -35.09 34.81
N ALA A 13 14.58 -34.67 35.02
CA ALA A 13 13.85 -34.70 36.30
C ALA A 13 14.43 -33.68 37.31
N GLY A 14 13.93 -32.45 37.26
CA GLY A 14 14.16 -31.42 38.28
C GLY A 14 12.81 -30.95 38.83
N LEU A 15 12.43 -31.48 40.00
CA LEU A 15 11.28 -31.06 40.79
C LEU A 15 11.80 -30.12 41.89
N ALA A 16 11.37 -28.86 41.88
CA ALA A 16 11.63 -27.92 42.98
C ALA A 16 10.36 -27.11 43.27
N LEU A 17 9.72 -27.48 44.37
CA LEU A 17 8.65 -26.76 45.05
C LEU A 17 9.27 -25.60 45.83
N PHE A 18 8.82 -24.37 45.57
CA PHE A 18 8.95 -23.25 46.51
C PHE A 18 7.71 -22.37 46.41
N LEU A 19 6.96 -22.30 47.51
CA LEU A 19 5.87 -21.34 47.76
C LEU A 19 6.39 -20.26 48.71
N PRO A 20 6.16 -18.97 48.42
CA PRO A 20 5.95 -17.97 49.46
C PRO A 20 4.56 -17.35 49.38
N ALA A 21 3.96 -17.26 50.58
CA ALA A 21 2.69 -16.63 50.87
C ALA A 21 2.72 -15.10 50.67
N ALA A 22 1.51 -14.58 50.48
CA ALA A 22 1.14 -13.23 50.08
C ALA A 22 1.67 -12.08 50.97
N ALA A 23 1.90 -10.93 50.34
CA ALA A 23 1.61 -9.64 50.93
C ALA A 23 1.05 -8.73 49.83
N TYR A 24 -0.25 -8.46 49.96
CA TYR A 24 -1.07 -7.65 49.08
C TYR A 24 -0.90 -6.18 49.47
N SER A 25 -0.28 -5.37 48.61
CA SER A 25 -0.42 -3.91 48.64
C SER A 25 -0.73 -3.44 47.22
N ALA A 26 -2.01 -3.47 46.87
CA ALA A 26 -2.52 -2.89 45.63
C ALA A 26 -2.76 -1.38 45.86
N PRO A 27 -2.07 -0.48 45.13
CA PRO A 27 -2.54 0.89 44.96
C PRO A 27 -3.71 0.93 43.95
N PRO A 28 -4.66 1.85 44.15
CA PRO A 28 -5.86 1.96 43.34
C PRO A 28 -5.57 2.60 41.97
N ASP A 29 -6.36 2.19 40.98
CA ASP A 29 -6.62 2.88 39.71
C ASP A 29 -5.46 3.08 38.72
N ALA A 30 -5.21 2.05 37.91
CA ALA A 30 -5.16 2.16 36.44
C ALA A 30 -5.08 0.76 35.81
N PRO A 31 -6.02 0.33 34.96
CA PRO A 31 -5.78 -0.83 34.11
C PRO A 31 -4.64 -0.50 33.15
N ALA A 32 -3.47 -1.08 33.40
CA ALA A 32 -2.40 -1.15 32.41
C ALA A 32 -2.96 -1.86 31.18
N ALA A 33 -3.07 -1.13 30.06
CA ALA A 33 -3.48 -1.70 28.79
C ALA A 33 -2.59 -2.90 28.45
N PRO A 34 -3.16 -4.04 28.01
CA PRO A 34 -2.37 -5.22 27.70
C PRO A 34 -1.36 -4.91 26.57
N PRO A 35 -0.07 -5.28 26.73
CA PRO A 35 0.92 -5.17 25.68
C PRO A 35 0.58 -6.19 24.58
N GLY A 36 -0.23 -5.75 23.62
CA GLY A 36 -0.78 -6.60 22.56
C GLY A 36 -1.70 -5.86 21.60
N GLN A 37 -2.14 -4.66 21.95
CA GLN A 37 -2.84 -3.77 21.03
C GLN A 37 -1.89 -2.66 20.57
N GLN A 38 -0.86 -3.02 19.81
CA GLN A 38 -0.38 -2.09 18.79
C GLN A 38 -1.55 -1.95 17.80
N GLU A 39 -2.35 -0.90 18.01
CA GLU A 39 -3.25 -0.39 17.00
C GLU A 39 -2.44 -0.30 15.70
N MET A 40 -2.79 -1.14 14.72
CA MET A 40 -2.30 -1.01 13.37
C MET A 40 -2.67 0.40 12.90
N ARG A 41 -1.74 1.36 13.05
CA ARG A 41 -1.89 2.70 12.48
C ARG A 41 -2.18 2.51 10.99
N PRO A 42 -3.36 2.91 10.49
CA PRO A 42 -3.65 2.87 9.07
C PRO A 42 -2.96 4.07 8.44
N GLY A 43 -1.63 3.99 8.33
CA GLY A 43 -0.77 5.05 7.82
C GLY A 43 0.38 4.42 7.06
N GLY A 44 0.15 4.14 5.78
CA GLY A 44 1.17 4.02 4.73
C GLY A 44 2.47 3.29 5.07
N GLY A 45 2.43 2.21 5.85
CA GLY A 45 3.63 1.44 6.21
C GLY A 45 4.02 0.41 5.13
N PRO A 46 5.31 0.01 5.08
CA PRO A 46 5.82 -1.00 4.14
C PRO A 46 5.13 -2.37 4.18
N GLY A 47 4.22 -2.64 5.13
CA GLY A 47 3.42 -3.87 5.21
C GLY A 47 2.21 -3.94 4.26
N ASN A 48 1.76 -2.82 3.68
CA ASN A 48 0.55 -2.82 2.84
C ASN A 48 0.76 -3.48 1.47
N GLY A 49 1.98 -3.41 0.92
CA GLY A 49 2.28 -3.91 -0.43
C GLY A 49 2.32 -5.44 -0.52
N GLU A 50 2.90 -6.11 0.48
CA GLU A 50 2.96 -7.57 0.54
C GLU A 50 1.59 -8.18 0.85
N ALA A 51 0.84 -7.59 1.78
CA ALA A 51 -0.54 -8.00 2.07
C ALA A 51 -1.42 -7.89 0.82
N LEU A 52 -1.31 -6.79 0.06
CA LEU A 52 -2.06 -6.59 -1.17
C LEU A 52 -1.66 -7.61 -2.26
N ARG A 53 -0.37 -7.94 -2.37
CA ARG A 53 0.14 -8.97 -3.28
C ARG A 53 -0.40 -10.35 -2.95
N ASN A 54 -0.34 -10.73 -1.67
CA ASN A 54 -0.82 -12.03 -1.22
C ASN A 54 -2.33 -12.16 -1.47
N LEU A 55 -3.08 -11.09 -1.18
CA LEU A 55 -4.51 -11.01 -1.51
C LEU A 55 -4.77 -11.14 -3.01
N ARG A 56 -3.98 -10.44 -3.84
CA ARG A 56 -4.08 -10.51 -5.30
C ARG A 56 -3.85 -11.94 -5.81
N MET A 57 -2.76 -12.58 -5.38
CA MET A 57 -2.43 -13.95 -5.76
C MET A 57 -3.55 -14.91 -5.36
N TRP A 58 -4.04 -14.82 -4.12
CA TRP A 58 -5.15 -15.63 -3.65
C TRP A 58 -6.42 -15.42 -4.48
N LYS A 59 -6.85 -14.18 -4.70
CA LYS A 59 -8.04 -13.87 -5.52
C LYS A 59 -7.88 -14.35 -6.98
N LEU A 60 -6.67 -14.25 -7.52
CA LEU A 60 -6.36 -14.70 -8.88
C LEU A 60 -6.48 -16.22 -8.99
N MET A 61 -5.94 -16.98 -8.03
CA MET A 61 -6.09 -18.43 -8.00
C MET A 61 -7.57 -18.86 -7.97
N GLN A 62 -8.39 -18.17 -7.18
CA GLN A 62 -9.85 -18.40 -7.14
C GLN A 62 -10.52 -18.10 -8.48
N ALA A 63 -10.09 -17.04 -9.17
CA ALA A 63 -10.66 -16.64 -10.45
C ALA A 63 -10.31 -17.63 -11.58
N LEU A 64 -9.07 -18.12 -11.62
CA LEU A 64 -8.59 -18.97 -12.71
C LEU A 64 -8.98 -20.44 -12.56
N LYS A 65 -9.34 -20.89 -11.34
CA LYS A 65 -9.73 -22.28 -11.05
C LYS A 65 -8.79 -23.28 -11.75
N LEU A 66 -7.48 -23.11 -11.51
CA LEU A 66 -6.46 -23.91 -12.17
C LEU A 66 -6.62 -25.38 -11.79
N THR A 67 -6.40 -26.27 -12.75
CA THR A 67 -6.32 -27.72 -12.49
C THR A 67 -5.01 -28.08 -11.81
N ASP A 68 -4.93 -29.25 -11.17
CA ASP A 68 -3.69 -29.75 -10.54
C ASP A 68 -2.54 -29.89 -11.55
N ALA A 69 -2.87 -30.19 -12.81
CA ALA A 69 -1.89 -30.28 -13.90
C ALA A 69 -1.39 -28.91 -14.41
N GLN A 70 -2.22 -27.86 -14.34
CA GLN A 70 -1.88 -26.51 -14.77
C GLN A 70 -1.12 -25.73 -13.69
N THR A 71 -1.51 -25.92 -12.42
CA THR A 71 -0.98 -25.20 -11.25
C THR A 71 0.56 -25.12 -11.22
N PRO A 72 1.33 -26.23 -11.33
CA PRO A 72 2.79 -26.17 -11.27
C PRO A 72 3.43 -25.46 -12.47
N LYS A 73 2.71 -25.31 -13.59
CA LYS A 73 3.18 -24.59 -14.79
C LYS A 73 2.86 -23.10 -14.74
N VAL A 74 1.65 -22.78 -14.30
CA VAL A 74 1.08 -21.44 -14.35
C VAL A 74 1.51 -20.58 -13.16
N LEU A 75 1.52 -21.14 -11.93
CA LEU A 75 1.82 -20.36 -10.73
C LEU A 75 3.20 -19.69 -10.76
N PRO A 76 4.30 -20.38 -11.14
CA PRO A 76 5.61 -19.74 -11.20
C PRO A 76 5.66 -18.58 -12.21
N LYS A 77 4.93 -18.69 -13.33
CA LYS A 77 4.86 -17.64 -14.36
C LYS A 77 4.10 -16.41 -13.85
N ILE A 78 2.98 -16.62 -13.16
CA ILE A 78 2.24 -15.54 -12.50
C ILE A 78 3.12 -14.86 -11.44
N GLN A 79 3.82 -15.64 -10.60
CA GLN A 79 4.74 -15.08 -9.60
C GLN A 79 5.83 -14.21 -10.24
N LYS A 80 6.42 -14.66 -11.36
CA LYS A 80 7.41 -13.89 -12.13
C LYS A 80 6.82 -12.58 -12.68
N MET A 81 5.58 -12.61 -13.20
CA MET A 81 4.88 -11.40 -13.65
C MET A 81 4.64 -10.41 -12.49
N GLU A 82 4.22 -10.91 -11.33
CA GLU A 82 4.01 -10.10 -10.13
C GLU A 82 5.33 -9.54 -9.56
N GLU A 83 6.44 -10.29 -9.69
CA GLU A 83 7.79 -9.85 -9.35
C GLU A 83 8.22 -8.67 -10.23
N ALA A 84 8.12 -8.83 -11.56
CA ALA A 84 8.45 -7.79 -12.53
C ALA A 84 7.65 -6.49 -12.26
N ARG A 85 6.35 -6.61 -11.99
CA ARG A 85 5.50 -5.49 -11.57
C ARG A 85 6.00 -4.81 -10.30
N ARG A 86 6.47 -5.60 -9.32
CA ARG A 86 7.00 -5.03 -8.07
C ARG A 86 8.24 -4.21 -8.34
N GLN A 87 9.18 -4.80 -9.08
CA GLN A 87 10.46 -4.17 -9.34
C GLN A 87 10.25 -2.88 -10.12
N PHE A 88 9.40 -2.92 -11.16
CA PHE A 88 9.02 -1.73 -11.90
C PHE A 88 8.42 -0.64 -11.01
N GLN A 89 7.51 -0.98 -10.10
CA GLN A 89 6.94 0.04 -9.21
C GLN A 89 7.98 0.64 -8.25
N LYS A 90 8.94 -0.16 -7.75
CA LYS A 90 10.05 0.34 -6.94
C LYS A 90 10.91 1.32 -7.75
N ASP A 91 11.38 0.88 -8.92
CA ASP A 91 12.23 1.68 -9.81
C ASP A 91 11.51 2.98 -10.21
N ARG A 92 10.21 2.89 -10.54
CA ARG A 92 9.38 4.05 -10.86
C ARG A 92 9.27 5.03 -9.70
N MET A 93 9.11 4.55 -8.47
CA MET A 93 9.05 5.43 -7.29
C MET A 93 10.38 6.12 -7.04
N GLU A 94 11.49 5.42 -7.21
CA GLU A 94 12.85 5.97 -7.10
C GLU A 94 13.10 7.05 -8.16
N HIS A 95 12.80 6.76 -9.43
CA HIS A 95 12.94 7.74 -10.52
C HIS A 95 12.06 8.98 -10.32
N LEU A 96 10.80 8.81 -9.89
CA LEU A 96 9.91 9.94 -9.62
C LEU A 96 10.36 10.75 -8.41
N LYS A 97 10.93 10.11 -7.39
CA LYS A 97 11.52 10.82 -6.25
C LYS A 97 12.71 11.67 -6.69
N ALA A 98 13.65 11.10 -7.43
CA ALA A 98 14.82 11.81 -7.95
C ALA A 98 14.43 12.96 -8.88
N LEU A 99 13.48 12.74 -9.79
CA LEU A 99 12.97 13.79 -10.68
C LEU A 99 12.32 14.93 -9.90
N ARG A 100 11.54 14.62 -8.86
CA ARG A 100 10.91 15.63 -7.99
C ARG A 100 11.96 16.44 -7.23
N GLU A 101 13.02 15.81 -6.76
CA GLU A 101 14.12 16.47 -6.06
C GLU A 101 14.89 17.41 -7.00
N ALA A 102 15.25 16.95 -8.21
CA ALA A 102 15.92 17.76 -9.22
C ALA A 102 15.08 18.97 -9.66
N ALA A 103 13.78 18.77 -9.88
CA ALA A 103 12.87 19.82 -10.33
C ALA A 103 12.55 20.89 -9.26
N ARG A 104 12.83 20.63 -7.97
CA ARG A 104 12.57 21.56 -6.86
C ARG A 104 13.79 22.39 -6.45
N GLN A 105 14.94 22.17 -7.08
CA GLN A 105 16.14 22.95 -6.80
C GLN A 105 15.95 24.40 -7.23
N ALA A 106 16.57 25.35 -6.51
CA ALA A 106 16.44 26.78 -6.79
C ALA A 106 17.01 27.17 -8.17
N ALA A 107 18.02 26.43 -8.66
CA ALA A 107 18.56 26.51 -10.01
C ALA A 107 18.64 25.07 -10.57
N PRO A 108 17.57 24.55 -11.18
CA PRO A 108 17.54 23.17 -11.64
C PRO A 108 18.47 22.96 -12.85
N ASP A 109 19.28 21.91 -12.80
CA ASP A 109 20.05 21.45 -13.96
C ASP A 109 19.14 20.73 -14.97
N GLU A 110 18.84 21.41 -16.08
CA GLU A 110 17.99 20.88 -17.16
C GLU A 110 18.53 19.57 -17.76
N GLU A 111 19.86 19.39 -17.83
CA GLU A 111 20.44 18.16 -18.37
C GLU A 111 20.15 16.97 -17.45
N THR A 112 20.30 17.16 -16.12
CA THR A 112 19.95 16.15 -15.12
C THR A 112 18.47 15.81 -15.11
N ILE A 113 17.59 16.81 -15.27
CA ILE A 113 16.14 16.58 -15.41
C ILE A 113 15.85 15.76 -16.67
N ARG A 114 16.42 16.14 -17.83
CA ARG A 114 16.23 15.42 -19.09
C ARG A 114 16.71 13.97 -18.99
N ARG A 115 17.89 13.73 -18.42
CA ARG A 115 18.42 12.37 -18.18
C ARG A 115 17.50 11.54 -17.30
N SER A 116 16.92 12.14 -16.26
CA SER A 116 15.98 11.45 -15.35
C SER A 116 14.65 11.10 -16.04
N ILE A 117 14.13 11.98 -16.90
CA ILE A 117 12.96 11.70 -17.74
C ILE A 117 13.24 10.55 -18.71
N ASP A 118 14.38 10.57 -19.39
CA ASP A 118 14.76 9.52 -20.34
C ASP A 118 14.96 8.17 -19.65
N ALA A 119 15.57 8.15 -18.47
CA ALA A 119 15.70 6.94 -17.66
C ALA A 119 14.33 6.36 -17.28
N MET A 120 13.39 7.20 -16.81
CA MET A 120 12.03 6.78 -16.48
C MET A 120 11.30 6.19 -17.69
N ARG A 121 11.40 6.83 -18.87
CA ARG A 121 10.80 6.33 -20.11
C ARG A 121 11.37 4.98 -20.52
N LYS A 122 12.69 4.83 -20.51
CA LYS A 122 13.37 3.55 -20.81
C LYS A 122 12.94 2.44 -19.86
N THR A 123 12.85 2.73 -18.56
CA THR A 123 12.37 1.76 -17.55
C THR A 123 10.93 1.35 -17.82
N GLN A 124 10.07 2.30 -18.22
CA GLN A 124 8.68 2.01 -18.57
C GLN A 124 8.53 1.16 -19.84
N ASP A 125 9.26 1.49 -20.90
CA ASP A 125 9.22 0.74 -22.15
C ASP A 125 9.74 -0.70 -21.95
N LYS A 126 10.83 -0.85 -21.20
CA LYS A 126 11.37 -2.16 -20.82
C LYS A 126 10.33 -2.98 -20.04
N PHE A 127 9.69 -2.36 -19.05
CA PHE A 127 8.66 -3.02 -18.25
C PHE A 127 7.47 -3.46 -19.11
N HIS A 128 6.95 -2.61 -19.99
CA HIS A 128 5.83 -2.98 -20.85
C HIS A 128 6.17 -4.14 -21.80
N SER A 129 7.39 -4.14 -22.37
CA SER A 129 7.84 -5.27 -23.19
C SER A 129 7.99 -6.57 -22.38
N GLU A 130 8.50 -6.48 -21.15
CA GLU A 130 8.66 -7.66 -20.29
C GLU A 130 7.31 -8.18 -19.79
N GLU A 131 6.42 -7.29 -19.36
CA GLU A 131 5.07 -7.64 -18.90
C GLU A 131 4.26 -8.32 -20.00
N ALA A 132 4.31 -7.81 -21.24
CA ALA A 132 3.65 -8.45 -22.38
C ALA A 132 4.16 -9.88 -22.62
N ARG A 133 5.48 -10.09 -22.59
CA ARG A 133 6.08 -11.42 -22.75
C ARG A 133 5.66 -12.38 -21.64
N LEU A 134 5.68 -11.92 -20.38
CA LEU A 134 5.27 -12.73 -19.24
C LEU A 134 3.78 -13.05 -19.28
N PHE A 135 2.96 -12.12 -19.75
CA PHE A 135 1.54 -12.36 -19.98
C PHE A 135 1.31 -13.44 -21.04
N ASP A 136 1.99 -13.35 -22.19
CA ASP A 136 1.91 -14.36 -23.25
C ASP A 136 2.38 -15.74 -22.76
N ASP A 137 3.43 -15.79 -21.95
CA ASP A 137 3.94 -17.02 -21.35
C ASP A 137 2.90 -17.69 -20.43
N VAL A 138 2.14 -16.91 -19.66
CA VAL A 138 1.01 -17.39 -18.85
C VAL A 138 -0.14 -17.86 -19.75
N ALA A 139 -0.51 -17.05 -20.74
CA ALA A 139 -1.65 -17.30 -21.62
C ALA A 139 -1.55 -18.65 -22.36
N ARG A 140 -0.35 -19.08 -22.74
CA ARG A 140 -0.12 -20.37 -23.41
C ARG A 140 -0.58 -21.61 -22.62
N ASP A 141 -0.64 -21.53 -21.29
CA ASP A 141 -1.06 -22.64 -20.43
C ASP A 141 -2.51 -22.52 -19.94
N LEU A 142 -3.21 -21.46 -20.34
CA LEU A 142 -4.60 -21.19 -19.96
C LEU A 142 -5.56 -21.57 -21.09
N THR A 143 -6.75 -22.03 -20.71
CA THR A 143 -7.86 -22.13 -21.66
C THR A 143 -8.35 -20.72 -22.05
N PRO A 144 -9.04 -20.53 -23.19
CA PRO A 144 -9.62 -19.24 -23.56
C PRO A 144 -10.53 -18.64 -22.47
N ARG A 145 -11.27 -19.50 -21.75
CA ARG A 145 -12.10 -19.07 -20.63
C ARG A 145 -11.28 -18.53 -19.47
N GLN A 146 -10.22 -19.25 -19.07
CA GLN A 146 -9.34 -18.81 -17.99
C GLN A 146 -8.57 -17.54 -18.37
N LEU A 147 -8.18 -17.38 -19.63
CA LEU A 147 -7.54 -16.16 -20.13
C LEU A 147 -8.51 -14.95 -20.07
N ALA A 148 -9.78 -15.15 -20.43
CA ALA A 148 -10.80 -14.12 -20.26
C ALA A 148 -10.98 -13.76 -18.77
N ASP A 149 -11.05 -14.76 -17.89
CA ASP A 149 -11.18 -14.55 -16.45
C ASP A 149 -9.94 -13.82 -15.87
N LEU A 150 -8.73 -14.08 -16.38
CA LEU A 150 -7.51 -13.34 -16.05
C LEU A 150 -7.63 -11.86 -16.43
N LEU A 151 -8.02 -11.57 -17.67
CA LEU A 151 -8.15 -10.20 -18.18
C LEU A 151 -9.20 -9.40 -17.39
N LEU A 152 -10.36 -10.02 -17.12
CA LEU A 152 -11.43 -9.41 -16.33
C LEU A 152 -11.02 -9.21 -14.87
N PHE A 153 -10.27 -10.16 -14.30
CA PHE A 153 -9.70 -10.04 -12.98
C PHE A 153 -8.75 -8.84 -12.89
N GLU A 154 -7.85 -8.67 -13.86
CA GLU A 154 -6.88 -7.57 -13.89
C GLU A 154 -7.57 -6.21 -13.88
N GLU A 155 -8.58 -6.03 -14.73
CA GLU A 155 -9.35 -4.78 -14.80
C GLU A 155 -10.07 -4.48 -13.47
N ARG A 156 -10.77 -5.49 -12.93
CA ARG A 156 -11.53 -5.36 -11.69
C ARG A 156 -10.63 -5.08 -10.50
N PHE A 157 -9.57 -5.87 -10.33
CA PHE A 157 -8.66 -5.75 -9.20
C PHE A 157 -7.97 -4.38 -9.19
N ARG A 158 -7.51 -3.92 -10.36
CA ARG A 158 -6.91 -2.58 -10.49
C ARG A 158 -7.87 -1.47 -10.08
N ARG A 159 -9.16 -1.59 -10.44
CA ARG A 159 -10.19 -0.64 -10.01
C ARG A 159 -10.42 -0.69 -8.49
N GLU A 160 -10.54 -1.88 -7.90
CA GLU A 160 -10.68 -2.08 -6.45
C GLU A 160 -9.52 -1.45 -5.68
N VAL A 161 -8.28 -1.69 -6.10
CA VAL A 161 -7.08 -1.12 -5.46
C VAL A 161 -7.08 0.40 -5.53
N ARG A 162 -7.38 0.99 -6.69
CA ARG A 162 -7.45 2.45 -6.83
C ARG A 162 -8.51 3.06 -5.92
N GLN A 163 -9.67 2.41 -5.78
CA GLN A 163 -10.74 2.88 -4.89
C GLN A 163 -10.33 2.77 -3.42
N ALA A 164 -9.71 1.65 -3.03
CA ALA A 164 -9.23 1.43 -1.67
C ALA A 164 -8.19 2.49 -1.25
N VAL A 165 -7.23 2.79 -2.12
CA VAL A 165 -6.21 3.83 -1.86
C VAL A 165 -6.86 5.22 -1.73
N ARG A 166 -7.77 5.60 -2.65
CA ARG A 166 -8.47 6.89 -2.59
C ARG A 166 -9.33 7.06 -1.34
N GLY A 167 -9.96 5.98 -0.87
CA GLY A 167 -10.79 6.01 0.34
C GLY A 167 -9.97 6.16 1.63
N MET A 168 -8.70 5.76 1.63
CA MET A 168 -7.78 5.96 2.77
C MET A 168 -7.36 7.44 2.90
N ASP A 169 -7.15 8.15 1.79
CA ASP A 169 -6.76 9.56 1.79
C ASP A 169 -7.89 10.51 2.24
N GLN A 170 -9.15 10.06 2.22
CA GLN A 170 -10.33 10.87 2.52
C GLN A 170 -10.85 10.74 3.95
N ARG A 171 -10.19 9.98 4.84
CA ARG A 171 -10.55 10.02 6.27
C ARG A 171 -10.17 11.39 6.83
N PRO A 172 -11.13 12.26 7.18
CA PRO A 172 -10.80 13.52 7.82
C PRO A 172 -10.08 13.18 9.12
N ALA A 173 -9.07 13.98 9.47
CA ALA A 173 -8.50 13.96 10.80
C ALA A 173 -9.53 14.49 11.81
N GLU A 174 -10.61 13.74 12.05
CA GLU A 174 -11.52 13.92 13.18
C GLU A 174 -10.72 13.63 14.46
N GLY A 175 -10.23 14.69 15.05
CA GLY A 175 -9.32 14.64 16.20
C GLY A 175 -8.53 15.92 16.42
N ARG A 176 -8.47 16.83 15.44
CA ARG A 176 -8.01 18.20 15.71
C ARG A 176 -9.21 19.02 16.17
N GLY A 177 -9.45 18.99 17.48
CA GLY A 177 -10.48 19.79 18.13
C GLY A 177 -10.41 21.28 17.72
N PRO A 178 -11.54 21.99 17.75
CA PRO A 178 -11.62 23.36 17.26
C PRO A 178 -10.60 24.24 17.97
N ALA A 179 -9.80 24.92 17.15
CA ALA A 179 -8.92 26.00 17.57
C ALA A 179 -9.67 26.91 18.55
N GLY A 180 -9.00 27.19 19.67
CA GLY A 180 -9.57 27.87 20.81
C GLY A 180 -10.42 29.07 20.42
N LYS A 181 -11.58 29.16 21.07
CA LYS A 181 -12.32 30.40 21.27
C LYS A 181 -11.39 31.41 21.96
N ARG A 182 -10.58 32.12 21.18
CA ARG A 182 -10.04 33.42 21.57
C ARG A 182 -11.18 34.42 21.36
N PHE A 183 -11.98 34.58 22.41
CA PHE A 183 -12.80 35.77 22.61
C PHE A 183 -11.82 36.96 22.67
N GLY A 184 -11.75 37.72 21.58
CA GLY A 184 -10.89 38.88 21.44
C GLY A 184 -11.58 39.95 20.63
N GLY A 185 -12.38 40.77 21.31
CA GLY A 185 -12.75 42.13 20.93
C GLY A 185 -13.82 42.30 19.82
N PRO A 186 -14.78 43.24 19.99
CA PRO A 186 -15.65 43.65 18.90
C PRO A 186 -14.83 44.43 17.85
N PRO A 187 -15.01 44.19 16.54
CA PRO A 187 -14.39 45.05 15.54
C PRO A 187 -15.11 46.41 15.52
N ALA A 188 -14.36 47.45 15.83
CA ALA A 188 -14.74 48.83 15.56
C ALA A 188 -14.95 49.06 14.07
N ASP A 189 -15.95 49.89 13.78
CA ASP A 189 -16.27 50.59 12.54
C ASP A 189 -15.29 50.42 11.38
N ARG A 190 -15.72 49.69 10.35
CA ARG A 190 -15.20 49.85 8.99
C ARG A 190 -16.33 50.38 8.09
N PRO A 191 -16.14 51.51 7.38
CA PRO A 191 -17.11 51.99 6.43
C PRO A 191 -17.24 51.04 5.24
N SER A 192 -18.49 50.83 4.80
CA SER A 192 -18.84 50.00 3.64
C SER A 192 -18.23 50.52 2.35
N PRO A 193 -17.51 49.69 1.56
CA PRO A 193 -17.18 50.03 0.19
C PRO A 193 -18.38 49.76 -0.73
N GLY A 194 -18.95 50.84 -1.26
CA GLY A 194 -19.64 50.97 -2.56
C GLY A 194 -20.48 49.81 -3.09
N SER A 195 -21.79 50.02 -3.13
CA SER A 195 -22.71 49.28 -4.00
C SER A 195 -22.23 49.31 -5.47
N PRO A 196 -22.14 48.17 -6.17
CA PRO A 196 -22.01 48.18 -7.61
C PRO A 196 -23.31 48.71 -8.24
N GLY A 197 -23.18 49.77 -9.04
CA GLY A 197 -24.29 50.42 -9.73
C GLY A 197 -25.05 49.46 -10.64
N ALA A 198 -26.37 49.66 -10.70
CA ALA A 198 -27.25 48.97 -11.63
C ALA A 198 -26.84 49.27 -13.08
N PRO A 199 -26.91 48.30 -14.01
CA PRO A 199 -26.70 48.55 -15.43
C PRO A 199 -27.82 49.44 -15.99
N PRO A 200 -27.53 50.33 -16.95
CA PRO A 200 -28.55 51.14 -17.61
C PRO A 200 -29.49 50.25 -18.45
N ALA A 201 -30.77 50.61 -18.44
CA ALA A 201 -31.81 49.95 -19.24
C ALA A 201 -31.53 50.11 -20.75
N PRO A 202 -31.91 49.12 -21.58
CA PRO A 202 -31.78 49.24 -23.03
C PRO A 202 -32.78 50.28 -23.58
N PRO A 203 -32.46 50.91 -24.73
CA PRO A 203 -33.37 51.85 -25.38
C PRO A 203 -34.63 51.13 -25.89
N GLU A 204 -35.79 51.77 -25.67
CA GLU A 204 -37.05 51.40 -26.30
C GLU A 204 -37.10 52.03 -27.70
N ASP A 205 -37.49 51.23 -28.71
CA ASP A 205 -37.72 51.67 -30.10
C ASP A 205 -39.01 52.51 -30.23
#